data_AF-A0A1Q7I9N8-F1
#
_entry.id   AF-A0A1Q7I9N8-F1
#
_cell.length_a   1.000
_cell.length_b   1.000
_cell.length_c   1.000
_cell.angle_alpha   90.00
_cell.angle_beta   90.00
_cell.angle_gamma   90.00
#
_symmetry.space_group_name_H-M   'P 1'
#
loop_
_entity.id
_entity.type
_entity.pdbx_description
1 polymer ?
#
loop_
_entity_poly.entity_id
_entity_poly.type
_entity_poly.pdbx_seq_one_letter_code
_entity_poly.pdbx_strand_id
1 'polypeptide(L)'
;MLNPGSGPITVESRVDETITRYPSTGPIFLQGGPLYVLRPGQLYATYPGLTLGQYAALNGLAFERLLESLNAAAEAEQFAERTASSSRSKPDGSGWRVRATPPAGSIGYTGTYREPSADIVEVSVVSVLEARGPD
;
A
#
# COMPACT_ATOMS: atom_id res chain seq x y z
N MET A 1 3.17 32.27 7.28
CA MET A 1 3.43 31.27 6.22
C MET A 1 2.27 30.29 6.24
N LEU A 2 1.39 30.32 5.25
CA LEU A 2 0.26 29.40 5.14
C LEU A 2 0.82 28.00 4.83
N ASN A 3 0.42 26.98 5.58
CA ASN A 3 0.70 25.59 5.19
C ASN A 3 0.01 25.33 3.84
N PRO A 4 0.72 25.07 2.73
CA PRO A 4 0.09 24.76 1.43
C PRO A 4 -0.56 23.36 1.39
N GLY A 5 -0.65 22.68 2.53
CA GLY A 5 -0.88 21.24 2.65
C GLY A 5 -2.35 20.79 2.64
N SER A 6 -3.32 21.65 2.96
CA SER A 6 -4.71 21.22 3.24
C SER A 6 -5.72 21.74 2.20
N GLY A 7 -5.32 21.80 0.93
CA GLY A 7 -6.25 22.06 -0.17
C GLY A 7 -6.89 20.77 -0.67
N PRO A 8 -8.12 20.82 -1.23
CA PRO A 8 -8.72 19.68 -1.91
C PRO A 8 -7.85 19.22 -3.08
N ILE A 9 -7.87 17.92 -3.37
CA ILE A 9 -7.19 17.35 -4.53
C ILE A 9 -7.93 17.79 -5.80
N THR A 10 -7.20 18.36 -6.76
CA THR A 10 -7.76 18.93 -8.01
C THR A 10 -7.17 18.29 -9.26
N VAL A 11 -7.79 18.52 -10.43
CA VAL A 11 -7.34 17.93 -11.72
C VAL A 11 -5.89 18.21 -12.07
N GLU A 12 -5.41 19.41 -11.70
CA GLU A 12 -4.07 19.89 -11.99
C GLU A 12 -3.03 19.39 -10.97
N SER A 13 -3.49 18.78 -9.88
CA SER A 13 -2.59 18.18 -8.89
C SER A 13 -1.78 17.07 -9.55
N ARG A 14 -0.50 16.96 -9.20
CA ARG A 14 0.35 15.89 -9.71
C ARG A 14 0.16 14.61 -8.92
N VAL A 15 0.24 13.47 -9.60
CA VAL A 15 0.05 12.15 -8.99
C VAL A 15 1.08 11.90 -7.89
N ASP A 16 2.36 12.17 -8.14
CA ASP A 16 3.46 11.98 -7.20
C ASP A 16 3.31 12.86 -5.95
N GLU A 17 2.96 14.14 -6.13
CA GLU A 17 2.68 15.06 -5.03
C GLU A 17 1.47 14.61 -4.21
N THR A 18 0.44 14.07 -4.87
CA THR A 18 -0.78 13.59 -4.21
C THR A 18 -0.49 12.36 -3.34
N ILE A 19 0.25 11.39 -3.87
CA ILE A 19 0.65 10.18 -3.12
C ILE A 19 1.59 10.54 -1.96
N THR A 20 2.52 11.47 -2.19
CA THR A 20 3.45 11.92 -1.14
C THR A 20 2.70 12.62 0.00
N ARG A 21 1.69 13.41 -0.34
CA ARG A 21 0.88 14.15 0.63
C ARG A 21 -0.13 13.27 1.36
N TYR A 22 -0.76 12.34 0.65
CA TYR A 22 -1.79 11.45 1.17
C TYR A 22 -1.51 10.01 0.75
N PRO A 23 -0.66 9.26 1.48
CA PRO A 23 -0.27 7.90 1.11
C PRO A 23 -1.45 6.93 0.93
N SER A 24 -2.56 7.15 1.63
CA SER A 24 -3.81 6.38 1.48
C SER A 24 -4.41 6.43 0.07
N THR A 25 -4.03 7.41 -0.76
CA THR A 25 -4.47 7.50 -2.16
C THR A 25 -3.71 6.55 -3.09
N GLY A 26 -2.54 6.04 -2.69
CA GLY A 26 -1.70 5.15 -3.49
C GLY A 26 -2.44 3.94 -4.08
N PRO A 27 -3.19 3.15 -3.28
CA PRO A 27 -3.97 2.02 -3.78
C PRO A 27 -4.96 2.38 -4.89
N ILE A 28 -5.54 3.59 -4.87
CA ILE A 28 -6.50 4.03 -5.90
C ILE A 28 -5.80 4.18 -7.25
N PHE A 29 -4.57 4.70 -7.25
CA PHE A 29 -3.75 4.78 -8.48
C PHE A 29 -3.35 3.39 -8.99
N LEU A 30 -2.94 2.49 -8.09
CA LEU A 30 -2.57 1.12 -8.50
C LEU A 30 -3.75 0.33 -9.10
N GLN A 31 -4.96 0.58 -8.61
CA GLN A 31 -6.18 -0.05 -9.12
C GLN A 31 -6.68 0.60 -10.42
N GLY A 32 -6.48 1.90 -10.59
CA GLY A 32 -7.02 2.64 -11.75
C GLY A 32 -6.23 2.40 -13.05
N GLY A 33 -4.98 1.96 -12.98
CA GLY A 33 -4.20 1.56 -14.15
C GLY A 33 -2.75 2.01 -14.10
N PRO A 34 -1.99 1.81 -15.20
CA PRO A 34 -0.60 2.20 -15.27
C PRO A 34 -0.37 3.70 -15.03
N LEU A 35 0.70 4.00 -14.29
CA LEU A 35 1.25 5.35 -14.09
C LEU A 35 2.35 5.69 -15.11
N TYR A 36 2.60 4.79 -16.06
CA TYR A 36 3.65 4.89 -17.05
C TYR A 36 3.08 4.78 -18.46
N VAL A 37 3.88 5.22 -19.43
CA VAL A 37 3.60 5.07 -20.85
C VAL A 37 4.61 4.12 -21.46
N LEU A 38 4.13 3.18 -22.28
CA LEU A 38 4.95 2.37 -23.16
C LEU A 38 4.80 2.90 -24.59
N ARG A 39 5.90 3.28 -25.23
CA ARG A 39 5.90 3.67 -26.65
C ARG A 39 6.49 2.55 -27.50
N PRO A 40 5.92 2.28 -28.69
CA PRO A 40 6.54 1.36 -29.64
C PRO A 40 8.00 1.75 -29.91
N GLY A 41 8.91 0.78 -29.81
CA GLY A 41 10.35 1.00 -29.98
C GLY A 41 11.10 1.47 -28.72
N GLN A 42 10.41 1.71 -27.59
CA GLN A 42 11.06 1.89 -26.29
C GLN A 42 11.15 0.58 -25.51
N LEU A 43 12.34 0.29 -24.98
CA LEU A 43 12.59 -0.92 -24.18
C LEU A 43 12.13 -0.78 -22.72
N TYR A 44 11.97 0.45 -22.22
CA TYR A 44 11.65 0.75 -20.83
C TYR A 44 10.39 1.60 -20.70
N ALA A 45 9.65 1.37 -19.63
CA ALA A 45 8.53 2.21 -19.24
C ALA A 45 9.00 3.63 -18.92
N THR A 46 8.28 4.61 -19.45
CA THR A 46 8.51 6.02 -19.11
C THR A 46 7.49 6.46 -18.08
N TYR A 47 7.93 7.10 -17.01
CA TYR A 47 7.07 7.67 -15.97
C TYR A 47 7.00 9.19 -16.15
N PRO A 48 6.14 9.71 -17.04
CA PRO A 48 5.92 11.15 -17.11
C PRO A 48 5.27 11.58 -15.78
N GLY A 49 5.70 12.68 -15.18
CA GLY A 49 5.03 13.24 -13.99
C GLY A 49 3.63 13.70 -14.35
N LEU A 50 2.65 12.81 -14.27
CA LEU A 50 1.26 13.02 -14.71
C LEU A 50 0.51 13.92 -13.73
N THR A 51 -0.34 14.79 -14.27
CA THR A 51 -1.46 15.36 -13.51
C THR A 51 -2.58 14.34 -13.37
N LEU A 52 -3.49 14.54 -12.40
CA LEU A 52 -4.64 13.65 -12.23
C LEU A 52 -5.56 13.61 -13.45
N GLY A 53 -5.74 14.74 -14.14
CA GLY A 53 -6.48 14.79 -15.39
C GLY A 53 -5.82 13.95 -16.49
N GLN A 54 -4.50 14.05 -16.63
CA GLN A 54 -3.74 13.26 -17.61
C GLN A 54 -3.77 11.76 -17.27
N TYR A 55 -3.65 11.42 -15.99
CA TYR A 55 -3.75 10.04 -15.53
C TYR A 55 -5.13 9.43 -15.80
N ALA A 56 -6.21 10.17 -15.53
CA ALA A 56 -7.56 9.72 -15.83
C ALA A 56 -7.78 9.52 -17.33
N ALA A 57 -7.30 10.47 -18.16
CA ALA A 57 -7.37 10.37 -19.61
C ALA A 57 -6.57 9.17 -20.15
N LEU A 58 -5.38 8.93 -19.61
CA LEU A 58 -4.51 7.81 -20.02
C LEU A 58 -5.16 6.45 -19.74
N ASN A 59 -5.87 6.33 -18.62
CA ASN A 59 -6.46 5.07 -18.16
C ASN A 59 -7.97 4.95 -18.48
N GLY A 60 -8.56 5.93 -19.17
CA GLY A 60 -9.99 5.93 -19.50
C GLY A 60 -10.91 6.01 -18.27
N LEU A 61 -10.45 6.63 -17.19
CA LEU A 61 -11.19 6.72 -15.94
C LEU A 61 -12.16 7.90 -15.94
N ALA A 62 -13.34 7.71 -15.33
CA ALA A 62 -14.28 8.79 -15.09
C ALA A 62 -13.67 9.78 -14.08
N PHE A 63 -13.30 10.97 -14.58
CA PHE A 63 -12.54 11.95 -13.84
C PHE A 63 -13.16 12.34 -12.50
N GLU A 64 -14.47 12.59 -12.48
CA GLU A 64 -15.23 12.99 -11.29
C GLU A 64 -15.16 11.91 -10.19
N ARG A 65 -15.29 10.64 -10.58
CA ARG A 65 -15.25 9.50 -9.65
C ARG A 65 -13.86 9.27 -9.09
N LEU A 66 -12.83 9.48 -9.91
CA LEU A 66 -11.45 9.44 -9.45
C LEU A 66 -11.22 10.52 -8.39
N LEU A 67 -11.55 11.78 -8.67
CA LEU A 67 -11.39 12.87 -7.69
C LEU A 67 -12.17 12.62 -6.40
N GLU A 68 -13.40 12.14 -6.49
CA GLU A 68 -14.23 11.81 -5.33
C GLU A 68 -13.55 10.75 -4.45
N SER A 69 -13.07 9.66 -5.05
CA SER A 69 -12.37 8.60 -4.32
C SER A 69 -11.07 9.08 -3.68
N LEU A 70 -10.30 9.91 -4.38
CA LEU A 70 -9.04 10.46 -3.88
C LEU A 70 -9.28 11.41 -2.70
N ASN A 71 -10.26 12.31 -2.81
CA ASN A 71 -10.59 13.22 -1.71
C ASN A 71 -11.15 12.45 -0.51
N ALA A 72 -12.01 11.45 -0.72
CA ALA A 72 -12.52 10.63 0.36
C ALA A 72 -11.41 9.88 1.12
N ALA A 73 -10.42 9.33 0.39
CA ALA A 73 -9.27 8.68 1.02
C ALA A 73 -8.41 9.68 1.82
N ALA A 74 -8.13 10.85 1.24
CA ALA A 74 -7.37 11.90 1.92
C ALA A 74 -8.09 12.40 3.18
N GLU A 75 -9.41 12.58 3.14
CA GLU A 75 -10.21 12.98 4.31
C GLU A 75 -10.19 11.91 5.39
N ALA A 76 -10.31 10.63 5.02
CA ALA A 76 -10.24 9.52 5.96
C ALA A 76 -8.88 9.46 6.69
N GLU A 77 -7.79 9.68 5.96
CA GLU A 77 -6.44 9.76 6.53
C GLU A 77 -6.30 10.93 7.51
N GLN A 78 -6.70 12.13 7.10
CA GLN A 78 -6.66 13.30 7.98
C GLN A 78 -7.53 13.11 9.24
N PHE A 79 -8.67 12.45 9.12
CA PHE A 79 -9.52 12.11 10.26
C PHE A 79 -8.82 11.13 11.21
N ALA A 80 -8.17 10.09 10.68
CA ALA A 80 -7.39 9.15 11.45
C ALA A 80 -6.21 9.83 12.18
N GLU A 81 -5.51 10.76 11.54
CA GLU A 81 -4.43 11.52 12.15
C GLU A 81 -4.90 12.43 13.30
N ARG A 82 -6.04 13.12 13.11
CA ARG A 82 -6.63 13.98 14.14
C ARG A 82 -7.07 13.18 15.36
N THR A 83 -7.70 12.02 15.13
CA THR A 83 -8.15 11.14 16.23
C THR A 83 -6.98 10.49 16.97
N ALA A 84 -5.91 10.10 16.25
CA ALA A 84 -4.66 9.60 16.84
C ALA A 84 -3.90 10.69 17.63
N SER A 85 -3.96 11.95 17.19
CA SER A 85 -3.35 13.07 17.90
C SER A 85 -4.14 13.50 19.14
N SER A 86 -5.48 13.46 19.06
CA SER A 86 -6.38 13.76 20.19
C SER A 86 -6.28 12.73 21.33
N SER A 87 -5.97 11.48 21.00
CA SER A 87 -5.77 10.43 22.00
C SER A 87 -4.41 10.50 22.72
N ARG A 88 -3.45 11.30 22.21
CA ARG A 88 -2.17 11.56 22.89
C ARG A 88 -2.21 12.72 23.90
N SER A 89 -3.30 13.49 23.96
CA SER A 89 -3.47 14.62 24.87
C SER A 89 -4.36 14.31 26.07
N LYS A 90 -4.05 13.23 26.80
CA LYS A 90 -4.46 13.06 28.19
C LYS A 90 -3.41 12.20 28.93
N PRO A 91 -2.58 12.79 29.79
CA PRO A 91 -1.99 12.03 30.88
C PRO A 91 -3.04 12.02 32.00
N ASP A 92 -3.98 11.08 31.97
CA ASP A 92 -4.68 10.75 33.21
C ASP A 92 -3.77 9.84 34.03
N GLY A 93 -3.10 10.46 35.00
CA GLY A 93 -2.41 9.71 36.05
C GLY A 93 -3.44 8.98 36.90
N SER A 94 -3.93 7.83 36.46
CA SER A 94 -4.61 6.87 37.33
C SER A 94 -4.83 5.51 36.65
N GLY A 95 -4.12 4.48 37.13
CA GLY A 95 -4.77 3.18 37.28
C GLY A 95 -4.32 2.01 36.39
N TRP A 96 -3.07 1.96 35.92
CA TRP A 96 -2.51 0.68 35.49
C TRP A 96 -2.27 -0.19 36.73
N ARG A 97 -3.29 -0.95 37.11
CA ARG A 97 -3.15 -2.08 38.02
C ARG A 97 -2.09 -3.00 37.44
N VAL A 98 -1.01 -3.17 38.19
CA VAL A 98 -0.06 -4.27 38.05
C VAL A 98 -0.86 -5.57 38.08
N ARG A 99 -1.09 -6.17 36.91
CA ARG A 99 -1.56 -7.54 36.79
C ARG A 99 -0.44 -8.36 36.18
N ALA A 100 0.25 -9.05 37.11
CA ALA A 100 1.04 -10.27 36.97
C ALA A 100 1.93 -10.43 35.73
N THR A 101 3.21 -10.63 36.01
CA THR A 101 4.25 -11.27 35.19
C THR A 101 3.66 -12.15 34.06
N PRO A 102 3.99 -11.89 32.78
CA PRO A 102 3.58 -12.79 31.71
C PRO A 102 4.23 -14.17 31.94
N PRO A 103 3.54 -15.29 31.65
CA PRO A 103 4.20 -16.58 31.62
C PRO A 103 5.35 -16.52 30.62
N ALA A 104 6.52 -17.01 31.02
CA ALA A 104 7.66 -17.19 30.15
C ALA A 104 7.30 -18.20 29.06
N GLY A 105 6.75 -17.69 27.97
CA GLY A 105 6.37 -18.43 26.77
C GLY A 105 6.25 -17.41 25.67
N SER A 106 7.26 -17.36 24.81
CA SER A 106 7.41 -16.43 23.70
C SER A 106 6.26 -16.57 22.70
N ILE A 107 5.22 -15.76 22.85
CA ILE A 107 4.17 -15.58 21.86
C ILE A 107 4.68 -14.56 20.84
N GLY A 108 5.30 -15.06 19.77
CA GLY A 108 5.57 -14.29 18.54
C GLY A 108 7.04 -14.21 18.11
N TYR A 109 7.35 -14.94 17.03
CA TYR A 109 8.44 -14.70 16.08
C TYR A 109 9.88 -15.13 16.41
N THR A 110 10.06 -16.38 16.83
CA THR A 110 11.12 -17.23 16.26
C THR A 110 10.53 -18.61 16.04
N GLY A 111 10.41 -19.06 14.79
CA GLY A 111 10.07 -20.44 14.51
C GLY A 111 11.08 -21.34 15.20
N THR A 112 10.63 -22.22 16.09
CA THR A 112 11.47 -23.31 16.56
C THR A 112 11.77 -24.17 15.35
N TYR A 113 13.02 -24.14 14.86
CA TYR A 113 13.51 -25.15 13.94
C TYR A 113 13.30 -26.50 14.62
N ARG A 114 12.35 -27.29 14.15
CA ARG A 114 12.29 -28.70 14.49
C ARG A 114 13.28 -29.39 13.56
N GLU A 115 14.32 -30.00 14.13
CA GLU A 115 15.22 -30.83 13.34
C GLU A 115 14.40 -31.89 12.57
N PRO A 116 14.67 -32.06 11.26
CA PRO A 116 14.15 -33.19 10.50
C PRO A 116 14.42 -34.51 11.22
N SER A 117 13.37 -35.27 11.54
CA SER A 117 13.54 -36.67 11.94
C SER A 117 14.14 -37.47 10.78
N ALA A 118 14.99 -38.47 11.06
CA ALA A 118 15.73 -39.24 10.05
C ALA A 118 14.88 -40.03 9.02
N ASP A 119 13.55 -39.97 9.12
CA ASP A 119 12.58 -40.64 8.24
C ASP A 119 11.98 -39.72 7.15
N ILE A 120 12.55 -38.54 6.90
CA ILE A 120 12.08 -37.70 5.79
C ILE A 120 12.63 -38.23 4.46
N VAL A 121 11.72 -38.74 3.63
CA VAL A 121 12.02 -39.10 2.23
C VAL A 121 12.10 -37.81 1.42
N GLU A 122 13.29 -37.44 0.98
CA GLU A 122 13.47 -36.39 -0.04
C GLU A 122 12.86 -36.88 -1.36
N VAL A 123 11.77 -36.25 -1.79
CA VAL A 123 11.21 -36.44 -3.14
C VAL A 123 11.76 -35.34 -4.03
N SER A 124 12.64 -35.71 -4.95
CA SER A 124 13.10 -34.80 -6.03
C SER A 124 11.93 -34.49 -6.96
N VAL A 125 11.58 -33.20 -7.06
CA VAL A 125 10.44 -32.73 -7.88
C VAL A 125 10.82 -32.52 -9.35
N VAL A 126 12.06 -32.81 -9.74
CA VAL A 126 12.53 -32.58 -11.12
C VAL A 126 12.41 -33.86 -11.95
N SER A 127 11.18 -34.27 -12.30
CA SER A 127 10.93 -35.30 -13.33
C SER A 127 9.49 -35.27 -13.90
N VAL A 128 8.91 -34.11 -14.27
CA VAL A 128 7.69 -34.10 -15.11
C VAL A 128 7.73 -32.94 -16.10
N LEU A 129 8.63 -33.00 -17.09
CA LEU A 129 8.56 -32.14 -18.26
C LEU A 129 9.20 -32.81 -19.49
N GLU A 130 8.96 -34.10 -19.68
CA GLU A 130 9.13 -34.74 -20.98
C GLU A 130 8.00 -35.73 -21.25
N ALA A 131 6.94 -35.28 -21.94
CA ALA A 131 6.15 -36.12 -22.83
C ALA A 131 5.18 -35.28 -23.70
N ARG A 132 5.67 -34.93 -24.90
CA ARG A 132 4.97 -34.89 -26.20
C ARG A 132 3.71 -34.04 -26.39
N GLY A 133 3.85 -32.99 -27.22
CA GLY A 133 2.78 -32.56 -28.12
C GLY A 133 2.78 -33.39 -29.42
N PRO A 134 1.63 -33.60 -30.09
CA PRO A 134 1.55 -34.31 -31.37
C PRO A 134 1.86 -33.40 -32.57
N ASP A 135 2.50 -33.98 -33.60
CA ASP A 135 2.62 -33.46 -34.99
C ASP A 135 1.26 -33.48 -35.73
#